data_AF-A0A5R9DYI9-F1
#
_entry.id   AF-A0A5R9DYI9-F1
#
_cell.length_a   1.000
_cell.length_b   1.000
_cell.length_c   1.000
_cell.angle_alpha   90.00
_cell.angle_beta   90.00
_cell.angle_gamma   90.00
#
_symmetry.space_group_name_H-M   'P 1'
#
loop_
_entity.id
_entity.type
_entity.pdbx_description
1 polymer ?
#
loop_
_entity_poly.entity_id
_entity_poly.type
_entity_poly.pdbx_seq_one_letter_code
_entity_poly.pdbx_strand_id
1 'polypeptide(L)'
;MTSAVHPPSTTADDVPLTVTAWRDYDPDACALPGMALGSHRLSGPMNEETDRLWGLGARRVVVPRTIDLTPAANAAATAARRTVRSLCLVRDLTARAVLVEWRLRAGPGDEETWKLLSHLQPPQRLEGPDRAEEQLLAWRSSHYLCKCLWRQGPGFLQIRDRRWGDLRRFTCDEQHYHDAIARLDHGAPAADVPPDALADFTEEHLVLRVGELAWWLPYRVKRWIQEAMAI
;
A
#
# COMPACT_ATOMS: atom_id res chain seq x y z
N MET A 1 9.81 -23.37 -27.80
CA MET A 1 8.48 -23.67 -27.24
C MET A 1 8.00 -22.43 -26.50
N THR A 2 7.14 -21.67 -27.16
CA THR A 2 6.62 -20.36 -26.75
C THR A 2 5.60 -20.57 -25.63
N SER A 3 6.00 -20.24 -24.41
CA SER A 3 5.10 -20.25 -23.25
C SER A 3 4.13 -19.08 -23.38
N ALA A 4 2.89 -19.37 -23.75
CA ALA A 4 1.81 -18.41 -23.74
C ALA A 4 1.47 -18.10 -22.28
N VAL A 5 2.05 -17.02 -21.76
CA VAL A 5 1.59 -16.39 -20.52
C VAL A 5 0.17 -15.91 -20.79
N HIS A 6 -0.81 -16.61 -20.22
CA HIS A 6 -2.17 -16.09 -20.14
C HIS A 6 -2.11 -14.76 -19.37
N PRO A 7 -2.58 -13.64 -19.94
CA PRO A 7 -2.75 -12.44 -19.13
C PRO A 7 -3.75 -12.77 -18.01
N PRO A 8 -3.52 -12.31 -16.76
CA PRO A 8 -4.56 -12.42 -15.75
C PRO A 8 -5.81 -11.70 -16.29
N SER A 9 -6.94 -12.41 -16.26
CA SER A 9 -8.23 -11.91 -16.72
C SER A 9 -8.50 -10.51 -16.16
N THR A 10 -8.58 -9.54 -17.07
CA THR A 10 -8.79 -8.12 -16.83
C THR A 10 -10.21 -7.89 -16.28
N THR A 11 -10.43 -8.03 -14.97
CA THR A 11 -11.72 -7.72 -14.33
C THR A 11 -11.57 -6.95 -13.02
N ALA A 12 -10.72 -5.91 -12.99
CA ALA A 12 -10.57 -5.08 -11.79
C ALA A 12 -10.11 -3.62 -12.01
N ASP A 13 -10.73 -2.83 -12.89
CA ASP A 13 -10.35 -1.40 -13.07
C ASP A 13 -11.51 -0.39 -13.04
N ASP A 14 -12.67 -0.74 -12.48
CA ASP A 14 -13.87 0.12 -12.62
C ASP A 14 -14.08 1.17 -11.50
N VAL A 15 -13.13 1.30 -10.55
CA VAL A 15 -13.30 2.27 -9.45
C VAL A 15 -12.25 3.38 -9.54
N PRO A 16 -12.53 4.50 -10.23
CA PRO A 16 -11.59 5.62 -10.34
C PRO A 16 -11.31 6.27 -8.98
N LEU A 17 -10.08 6.76 -8.81
CA LEU A 17 -9.61 7.58 -7.71
C LEU A 17 -9.21 8.93 -8.28
N THR A 18 -9.34 9.96 -7.46
CA THR A 18 -8.88 11.30 -7.79
C THR A 18 -7.89 11.71 -6.74
N VAL A 19 -6.75 12.24 -7.17
CA VAL A 19 -5.73 12.82 -6.30
C VAL A 19 -5.27 14.16 -6.83
N THR A 20 -4.67 14.97 -5.95
CA THR A 20 -3.97 16.19 -6.35
C THR A 20 -2.47 15.99 -6.13
N ALA A 21 -1.63 16.44 -7.06
CA ALA A 21 -0.19 16.22 -6.99
C ALA A 21 0.62 17.51 -7.15
N TRP A 22 1.83 17.50 -6.58
CA TRP A 22 2.82 18.59 -6.66
C TRP A 22 4.22 18.03 -6.92
N ARG A 23 5.07 18.87 -7.52
CA ARG A 23 6.47 18.58 -7.82
C ARG A 23 7.40 18.61 -6.60
N ASP A 24 6.93 19.18 -5.50
CA ASP A 24 7.65 19.29 -4.24
C ASP A 24 6.73 18.94 -3.06
N TYR A 25 7.31 18.70 -1.89
CA TYR A 25 6.57 18.48 -0.65
C TYR A 25 6.59 19.69 0.28
N ASP A 26 7.54 20.61 0.12
CA ASP A 26 7.59 21.87 0.87
C ASP A 26 6.37 22.74 0.51
N PRO A 27 5.55 23.16 1.49
CA PRO A 27 4.37 24.01 1.23
C PRO A 27 4.68 25.33 0.51
N ASP A 28 5.81 25.96 0.80
CA ASP A 28 6.21 27.23 0.18
C ASP A 28 6.62 27.00 -1.27
N ALA A 29 7.35 25.91 -1.55
CA ALA A 29 7.65 25.50 -2.91
C ALA A 29 6.38 25.13 -3.69
N CYS A 30 5.42 24.45 -3.05
CA CYS A 30 4.14 24.08 -3.67
C CYS A 30 3.32 25.30 -4.13
N ALA A 31 3.51 26.47 -3.52
CA ALA A 31 2.82 27.71 -3.87
C ALA A 31 3.40 28.40 -5.12
N LEU A 32 4.59 28.01 -5.59
CA LEU A 32 5.22 28.62 -6.75
C LEU A 32 4.55 28.19 -8.07
N PRO A 33 4.52 29.07 -9.10
CA PRO A 33 4.00 28.73 -10.42
C PRO A 33 4.68 27.48 -11.01
N GLY A 34 3.87 26.55 -11.55
CA GLY A 34 4.36 25.32 -12.19
C GLY A 34 4.67 24.16 -11.24
N MET A 35 4.59 24.38 -9.91
CA MET A 35 4.84 23.32 -8.92
C MET A 35 3.63 22.43 -8.67
N ALA A 36 2.41 22.95 -8.84
CA ALA A 36 1.21 22.13 -8.86
C ALA A 36 1.12 21.31 -10.17
N LEU A 37 0.92 20.00 -10.05
CA LEU A 37 0.59 19.11 -11.17
C LEU A 37 -0.93 19.03 -11.41
N GLY A 38 -1.72 19.47 -10.43
CA GLY A 38 -3.17 19.51 -10.51
C GLY A 38 -3.84 18.20 -10.11
N SER A 39 -5.12 18.07 -10.49
CA SER A 39 -5.94 16.90 -10.19
C SER A 39 -5.78 15.81 -11.24
N HIS A 40 -5.52 14.59 -10.79
CA HIS A 40 -5.39 13.42 -11.64
C HIS A 40 -6.47 12.40 -11.31
N ARG A 41 -7.23 12.00 -12.33
CA ARG A 41 -8.06 10.80 -12.29
C ARG A 41 -7.18 9.60 -12.62
N LEU A 42 -7.17 8.62 -11.72
CA LEU A 42 -6.46 7.36 -11.87
C LEU A 42 -7.52 6.30 -12.20
N SER A 43 -7.38 5.57 -13.30
CA SER A 43 -8.36 4.56 -13.73
C SER A 43 -7.75 3.30 -14.30
N GLY A 44 -6.44 3.28 -14.59
CA GLY A 44 -5.72 2.07 -14.96
C GLY A 44 -5.12 1.34 -13.77
N PRO A 45 -4.25 0.36 -14.03
CA PRO A 45 -3.52 -0.41 -13.01
C PRO A 45 -2.67 0.48 -12.08
N MET A 46 -2.62 0.15 -10.78
CA MET A 46 -2.01 1.06 -9.78
C MET A 46 -0.51 1.21 -9.90
N ASN A 47 0.20 0.17 -10.30
CA ASN A 47 1.60 0.25 -10.65
C ASN A 47 1.83 1.26 -11.80
N GLU A 48 1.01 1.24 -12.85
CA GLU A 48 1.14 2.16 -13.98
C GLU A 48 0.76 3.60 -13.61
N GLU A 49 -0.31 3.78 -12.84
CA GLU A 49 -0.76 5.09 -12.39
C GLU A 49 0.24 5.76 -11.43
N THR A 50 0.84 4.99 -10.53
CA THR A 50 1.90 5.49 -9.63
C THR A 50 3.19 5.80 -10.39
N ASP A 51 3.55 4.98 -11.37
CA ASP A 51 4.67 5.23 -12.28
C ASP A 51 4.45 6.49 -13.12
N ARG A 52 3.22 6.72 -13.60
CA ARG A 52 2.82 7.94 -14.32
C ARG A 52 2.94 9.18 -13.44
N LEU A 53 2.38 9.18 -12.23
CA LEU A 53 2.50 10.31 -11.30
C LEU A 53 3.97 10.61 -10.99
N TRP A 54 4.77 9.58 -10.75
CA TRP A 54 6.20 9.72 -10.53
C TRP A 54 6.93 10.35 -11.74
N GLY A 55 6.63 9.86 -12.95
CA GLY A 55 7.19 10.37 -14.21
C GLY A 55 6.81 11.83 -14.50
N LEU A 56 5.62 12.26 -14.08
CA LEU A 56 5.24 13.68 -14.12
C LEU A 56 6.04 14.55 -13.14
N GLY A 57 6.75 13.94 -12.19
CA GLY A 57 7.56 14.61 -11.18
C GLY A 57 6.88 14.73 -9.83
N ALA A 58 5.81 13.98 -9.54
CA ALA A 58 5.12 14.07 -8.26
C ALA A 58 6.07 13.73 -7.09
N ARG A 59 6.11 14.60 -6.08
CA ARG A 59 6.80 14.41 -4.79
C ARG A 59 5.87 14.54 -3.60
N ARG A 60 4.68 15.13 -3.82
CA ARG A 60 3.58 15.17 -2.88
C ARG A 60 2.28 14.81 -3.58
N VAL A 61 1.46 13.97 -2.93
CA VAL A 61 0.16 13.54 -3.43
C VAL A 61 -0.87 13.59 -2.30
N VAL A 62 -2.01 14.23 -2.54
CA VAL A 62 -3.14 14.30 -1.61
C VAL A 62 -4.23 13.35 -2.05
N VAL A 63 -4.61 12.44 -1.17
CA VAL A 63 -5.79 11.57 -1.29
C VAL A 63 -6.94 12.23 -0.52
N PRO A 64 -7.95 12.79 -1.23
CA PRO A 64 -8.94 13.66 -0.59
C PRO A 64 -9.93 12.92 0.31
N ARG A 65 -10.16 11.62 0.06
CA ARG A 65 -11.12 10.81 0.82
C ARG A 65 -10.43 10.07 1.96
N THR A 66 -11.12 9.98 3.09
CA THR A 66 -10.71 9.07 4.17
C THR A 66 -10.81 7.63 3.67
N ILE A 67 -9.73 6.87 3.86
CA ILE A 67 -9.72 5.43 3.67
C ILE A 67 -10.34 4.82 4.93
N ASP A 68 -11.50 4.20 4.79
CA ASP A 68 -12.27 3.64 5.90
C ASP A 68 -12.16 2.11 5.87
N LEU A 69 -11.56 1.53 6.90
CA LEU A 69 -11.36 0.08 7.07
C LEU A 69 -12.45 -0.58 7.90
N THR A 70 -13.48 0.15 8.33
CA THR A 70 -14.59 -0.46 9.06
C THR A 70 -15.31 -1.51 8.18
N PRO A 71 -15.80 -2.62 8.76
CA PRO A 71 -16.51 -3.63 8.00
C PRO A 71 -17.72 -3.07 7.24
N ALA A 72 -18.46 -2.14 7.86
CA ALA A 72 -19.63 -1.50 7.26
C ALA A 72 -19.27 -0.70 6.00
N ALA A 73 -18.15 0.04 6.00
CA ALA A 73 -17.70 0.80 4.84
C ALA A 73 -17.26 -0.09 3.66
N ASN A 74 -16.95 -1.36 3.93
CA ASN A 74 -16.40 -2.30 2.95
C ASN A 74 -17.31 -3.51 2.70
N ALA A 75 -18.59 -3.44 3.09
CA ALA A 75 -19.56 -4.51 2.86
C ALA A 75 -19.87 -4.74 1.37
N ALA A 76 -19.86 -3.67 0.56
CA ALA A 76 -20.04 -3.78 -0.88
C ALA A 76 -18.69 -4.02 -1.59
N ALA A 77 -18.67 -4.95 -2.55
CA ALA A 77 -17.47 -5.30 -3.33
C ALA A 77 -16.78 -4.08 -3.98
N THR A 78 -17.56 -3.14 -4.53
CA THR A 78 -17.03 -1.92 -5.13
C THR A 78 -16.39 -0.97 -4.11
N ALA A 79 -16.88 -0.95 -2.88
CA ALA A 79 -16.31 -0.16 -1.79
C ALA A 79 -15.01 -0.79 -1.28
N ALA A 80 -14.99 -2.11 -1.05
CA ALA A 80 -13.78 -2.85 -0.69
C ALA A 80 -12.66 -2.68 -1.73
N ARG A 81 -13.00 -2.80 -3.03
CA ARG A 81 -12.06 -2.54 -4.14
C ARG A 81 -11.51 -1.11 -4.12
N ARG A 82 -12.34 -0.11 -3.85
CA ARG A 82 -11.89 1.29 -3.72
C ARG A 82 -10.89 1.46 -2.59
N THR A 83 -11.18 0.88 -1.43
CA THR A 83 -10.35 0.94 -0.23
C THR A 83 -8.99 0.29 -0.49
N VAL A 84 -8.97 -0.94 -1.00
CA VAL A 84 -7.72 -1.64 -1.38
C VAL A 84 -6.94 -0.84 -2.42
N ARG A 85 -7.60 -0.29 -3.44
CA ARG A 85 -6.90 0.53 -4.45
C ARG A 85 -6.30 1.81 -3.88
N SER A 86 -6.94 2.41 -2.89
CA SER A 86 -6.44 3.61 -2.21
C SER A 86 -5.23 3.26 -1.34
N LEU A 87 -5.26 2.10 -0.66
CA LEU A 87 -4.12 1.58 0.08
C LEU A 87 -2.94 1.21 -0.83
N CYS A 88 -3.20 0.61 -1.99
CA CYS A 88 -2.18 0.34 -3.01
C CYS A 88 -1.49 1.63 -3.46
N LEU A 89 -2.27 2.70 -3.71
CA LEU A 89 -1.72 4.00 -4.07
C LEU A 89 -0.80 4.55 -2.98
N VAL A 90 -1.23 4.52 -1.72
CA VAL A 90 -0.40 4.96 -0.57
C VAL A 90 0.88 4.12 -0.49
N ARG A 91 0.76 2.79 -0.61
CA ARG A 91 1.89 1.85 -0.55
C ARG A 91 2.90 2.09 -1.67
N ASP A 92 2.44 2.16 -2.91
CA ASP A 92 3.31 2.25 -4.08
C ASP A 92 3.98 3.63 -4.19
N LEU A 93 3.31 4.70 -3.73
CA LEU A 93 3.92 6.03 -3.58
C LEU A 93 4.90 6.10 -2.40
N THR A 94 4.60 5.46 -1.27
CA THR A 94 5.55 5.33 -0.14
C THR A 94 6.83 4.64 -0.61
N ALA A 95 6.72 3.56 -1.38
CA ALA A 95 7.86 2.83 -1.94
C ALA A 95 8.75 3.69 -2.87
N ARG A 96 8.20 4.81 -3.38
CA ARG A 96 8.88 5.79 -4.23
C ARG A 96 9.38 7.03 -3.49
N ALA A 97 9.23 7.09 -2.17
CA ALA A 97 9.58 8.27 -1.37
C ALA A 97 8.77 9.52 -1.76
N VAL A 98 7.48 9.34 -2.08
CA VAL A 98 6.54 10.45 -2.32
C VAL A 98 5.76 10.72 -1.04
N LEU A 99 5.69 11.98 -0.61
CA LEU A 99 4.85 12.38 0.52
C LEU A 99 3.38 12.16 0.15
N VAL A 100 2.72 11.22 0.83
CA VAL A 100 1.28 10.97 0.65
C VAL A 100 0.52 11.58 1.82
N GLU A 101 -0.37 12.51 1.53
CA GLU A 101 -1.31 13.07 2.48
C GLU A 101 -2.65 12.34 2.37
N TRP A 102 -3.01 11.62 3.42
CA TRP A 102 -4.22 10.80 3.45
C TRP A 102 -4.77 10.71 4.87
N ARG A 103 -5.98 10.18 5.00
CA ARG A 103 -6.68 9.99 6.29
C ARG A 103 -7.14 8.55 6.39
N LEU A 104 -7.06 7.99 7.59
CA LEU A 104 -7.43 6.62 7.88
C LEU A 104 -8.50 6.58 8.96
N ARG A 105 -9.52 5.77 8.75
CA ARG A 105 -10.44 5.32 9.80
C ARG A 105 -10.30 3.81 9.97
N ALA A 106 -10.01 3.37 11.19
CA ALA A 106 -10.03 1.97 11.57
C ALA A 106 -11.29 1.64 12.39
N GLY A 107 -11.48 0.36 12.72
CA GLY A 107 -12.59 -0.08 13.57
C GLY A 107 -12.53 0.54 14.98
N PRO A 108 -13.67 0.79 15.63
CA PRO A 108 -13.69 1.04 17.08
C PRO A 108 -13.01 -0.12 17.81
N GLY A 109 -12.14 0.19 18.78
CA GLY A 109 -11.38 -0.82 19.53
C GLY A 109 -10.28 -1.55 18.72
N ASP A 110 -9.98 -1.12 17.50
CA ASP A 110 -8.89 -1.69 16.71
C ASP A 110 -7.52 -1.17 17.20
N GLU A 111 -6.75 -2.06 17.84
CA GLU A 111 -5.44 -1.73 18.40
C GLU A 111 -4.25 -2.15 17.52
N GLU A 112 -4.49 -2.90 16.44
CA GLU A 112 -3.44 -3.59 15.68
C GLU A 112 -3.28 -3.08 14.25
N THR A 113 -4.35 -2.56 13.62
CA THR A 113 -4.30 -2.09 12.23
C THR A 113 -3.23 -1.01 12.00
N TRP A 114 -3.02 -0.12 12.96
CA TRP A 114 -1.97 0.90 12.83
C TRP A 114 -0.57 0.28 12.75
N LYS A 115 -0.30 -0.82 13.49
CA LYS A 115 1.00 -1.52 13.44
C LYS A 115 1.19 -2.19 12.08
N LEU A 116 0.14 -2.87 11.59
CA LEU A 116 0.14 -3.53 10.28
C LEU A 116 0.46 -2.56 9.15
N LEU A 117 -0.02 -1.32 9.25
CA LEU A 117 0.17 -0.28 8.24
C LEU A 117 1.37 0.64 8.54
N SER A 118 2.07 0.47 9.67
CA SER A 118 3.10 1.40 10.15
C SER A 118 4.33 1.56 9.21
N HIS A 119 4.45 0.72 8.19
CA HIS A 119 5.45 0.80 7.12
C HIS A 119 5.05 1.77 5.99
N LEU A 120 3.79 2.19 5.92
CA LEU A 120 3.29 3.20 4.99
C LEU A 120 3.54 4.60 5.55
N GLN A 121 3.56 5.63 4.69
CA GLN A 121 3.55 7.03 5.12
C GLN A 121 2.44 7.23 6.17
N PRO A 122 2.74 7.77 7.37
CA PRO A 122 1.73 7.98 8.39
C PRO A 122 0.60 8.87 7.88
N PRO A 123 -0.68 8.55 8.16
CA PRO A 123 -1.78 9.41 7.74
C PRO A 123 -1.73 10.77 8.46
N GLN A 124 -2.39 11.76 7.89
CA GLN A 124 -2.62 13.06 8.54
C GLN A 124 -3.51 12.90 9.77
N ARG A 125 -4.46 11.96 9.71
CA ARG A 125 -5.42 11.67 10.77
C ARG A 125 -5.71 10.17 10.83
N LEU A 126 -5.77 9.64 12.06
CA LEU A 126 -6.30 8.33 12.40
C LEU A 126 -7.58 8.54 13.22
N GLU A 127 -8.66 7.88 12.82
CA GLU A 127 -9.97 7.90 13.49
C GLU A 127 -10.41 6.47 13.82
N GLY A 128 -11.25 6.29 14.84
CA GLY A 128 -11.87 5.01 15.19
C GLY A 128 -11.38 4.42 16.52
N PRO A 129 -10.09 4.08 16.65
CA PRO A 129 -9.54 3.53 17.89
C PRO A 129 -9.62 4.51 19.07
N ASP A 130 -9.78 3.99 20.29
CA ASP A 130 -9.85 4.82 21.50
C ASP A 130 -8.54 5.59 21.73
N ARG A 131 -7.40 4.99 21.37
CA ARG A 131 -6.05 5.56 21.50
C ARG A 131 -5.50 6.07 20.17
N ALA A 132 -6.36 6.54 19.26
CA ALA A 132 -5.98 6.92 17.90
C ALA A 132 -4.83 7.96 17.84
N GLU A 133 -4.80 8.94 18.74
CA GLU A 133 -3.73 9.95 18.78
C GLU A 133 -2.37 9.34 19.18
N GLU A 134 -2.36 8.48 20.20
CA GLU A 134 -1.14 7.79 20.65
C GLU A 134 -0.62 6.82 19.59
N GLN A 135 -1.51 6.06 18.96
CA GLN A 135 -1.18 5.16 17.86
C GLN A 135 -0.61 5.94 16.66
N LEU A 136 -1.20 7.08 16.31
CA LEU A 136 -0.71 7.93 15.23
C LEU A 136 0.66 8.53 15.56
N LEU A 137 0.87 8.96 16.81
CA LEU A 137 2.17 9.44 17.27
C LEU A 137 3.23 8.33 17.17
N ALA A 138 2.92 7.11 17.61
CA ALA A 138 3.81 5.95 17.52
C ALA A 138 4.12 5.55 16.08
N TRP A 139 3.14 5.63 15.18
CA TRP A 139 3.36 5.43 13.75
C TRP A 139 4.34 6.48 13.21
N ARG A 140 4.11 7.77 13.48
CA ARG A 140 5.00 8.86 13.02
C ARG A 140 6.42 8.74 13.56
N SER A 141 6.58 8.43 14.85
CA SER A 141 7.91 8.36 15.48
C SER A 141 8.72 7.13 15.06
N SER A 142 8.07 6.08 14.57
CA SER A 142 8.72 4.83 14.16
C SER A 142 8.73 4.60 12.65
N HIS A 143 8.17 5.50 11.86
CA HIS A 143 8.11 5.35 10.41
C HIS A 143 9.47 5.62 9.75
N TYR A 144 9.82 4.79 8.78
CA TYR A 144 10.93 5.00 7.85
C TYR A 144 10.69 4.15 6.61
N LEU A 145 11.33 4.54 5.50
CA LEU A 145 11.25 3.78 4.26
C LEU A 145 11.95 2.42 4.39
N CYS A 146 11.50 1.47 3.58
CA CYS A 146 11.94 0.08 3.61
C CYS A 146 11.63 -0.69 4.91
N LYS A 147 10.65 -0.24 5.71
CA LYS A 147 10.24 -0.90 6.98
C LYS A 147 9.54 -2.25 6.79
N CYS A 148 8.73 -2.41 5.73
CA CYS A 148 8.16 -3.70 5.33
C CYS A 148 8.15 -3.79 3.80
N LEU A 149 9.00 -4.64 3.23
CA LEU A 149 9.27 -4.72 1.80
C LEU A 149 9.49 -6.13 1.32
N TRP A 150 9.44 -6.31 0.00
CA TRP A 150 9.93 -7.51 -0.66
C TRP A 150 10.80 -7.19 -1.87
N ARG A 151 11.67 -8.14 -2.22
CA ARG A 151 12.49 -8.14 -3.43
C ARG A 151 12.47 -9.51 -4.08
N GLN A 152 12.66 -9.53 -5.39
CA GLN A 152 12.77 -10.75 -6.17
C GLN A 152 14.22 -10.94 -6.61
N GLY A 153 14.79 -12.09 -6.28
CA GLY A 153 16.04 -12.59 -6.85
C GLY A 153 15.77 -13.72 -7.84
N PRO A 154 16.82 -14.29 -8.47
CA PRO A 154 16.66 -15.47 -9.31
C PRO A 154 16.14 -16.66 -8.47
N GLY A 155 14.93 -17.11 -8.75
CA GLY A 155 14.32 -18.28 -8.10
C GLY A 155 13.81 -18.08 -6.68
N PHE A 156 13.88 -16.87 -6.11
CA PHE A 156 13.35 -16.60 -4.77
C PHE A 156 12.78 -15.19 -4.64
N LEU A 157 11.87 -15.05 -3.68
CA LEU A 157 11.38 -13.77 -3.19
C LEU A 157 11.77 -13.65 -1.72
N GLN A 158 12.31 -12.50 -1.32
CA GLN A 158 12.66 -12.24 0.07
C GLN A 158 11.85 -11.07 0.62
N ILE A 159 11.15 -11.32 1.72
CA ILE A 159 10.43 -10.32 2.50
C ILE A 159 11.29 -9.90 3.70
N ARG A 160 11.28 -8.61 4.00
CA ARG A 160 11.91 -8.03 5.18
C ARG A 160 10.89 -7.17 5.89
N ASP A 161 10.63 -7.48 7.15
CA ASP A 161 9.67 -6.78 7.98
C ASP A 161 10.31 -6.34 9.30
N ARG A 162 10.19 -5.05 9.62
CA ARG A 162 10.66 -4.41 10.84
C ARG A 162 9.56 -3.69 11.61
N ARG A 163 8.28 -3.92 11.26
CA ARG A 163 7.14 -3.33 11.97
C ARG A 163 7.12 -3.70 13.45
N TRP A 164 7.71 -4.84 13.79
CA TRP A 164 7.72 -5.43 15.12
C TRP A 164 9.00 -5.20 15.93
N GLY A 165 9.80 -4.18 15.57
CA GLY A 165 11.07 -3.85 16.24
C GLY A 165 12.26 -4.62 15.70
N ASP A 166 12.15 -5.94 15.60
CA ASP A 166 13.20 -6.80 15.03
C ASP A 166 13.05 -7.04 13.54
N LEU A 167 14.15 -7.36 12.85
CA LEU A 167 14.12 -7.75 11.44
C LEU A 167 13.66 -9.20 11.28
N ARG A 168 12.41 -9.38 10.87
CA ARG A 168 11.88 -10.66 10.36
C ARG A 168 12.22 -10.81 8.88
N ARG A 169 12.64 -12.01 8.49
CA ARG A 169 13.07 -12.35 7.12
C ARG A 169 12.40 -13.63 6.68
N PHE A 170 11.66 -13.55 5.59
CA PHE A 170 11.02 -14.71 4.96
C PHE A 170 11.59 -14.87 3.56
N THR A 171 11.88 -16.11 3.18
CA THR A 171 12.33 -16.46 1.83
C THR A 171 11.31 -17.43 1.26
N CYS A 172 10.69 -17.06 0.15
CA CYS A 172 9.75 -17.89 -0.59
C CYS A 172 10.47 -18.33 -1.87
N ASP A 173 10.80 -19.60 -2.00
CA ASP A 173 11.40 -20.18 -3.21
C ASP A 173 10.42 -21.11 -3.95
N GLU A 174 9.30 -21.46 -3.32
CA GLU A 174 8.23 -22.24 -3.91
C GLU A 174 7.31 -21.38 -4.79
N GLN A 175 7.01 -21.89 -5.99
CA GLN A 175 6.22 -21.17 -7.00
C GLN A 175 4.84 -20.73 -6.51
N HIS A 176 4.17 -21.53 -5.67
CA HIS A 176 2.83 -21.22 -5.19
C HIS A 176 2.78 -19.93 -4.35
N TYR A 177 3.82 -19.62 -3.56
CA TYR A 177 3.93 -18.35 -2.86
C TYR A 177 4.15 -17.18 -3.82
N HIS A 178 4.92 -17.36 -4.90
CA HIS A 178 5.15 -16.33 -5.90
C HIS A 178 3.84 -15.96 -6.61
N ASP A 179 3.07 -16.97 -6.99
CA ASP A 179 1.77 -16.80 -7.63
C ASP A 179 0.76 -16.14 -6.68
N ALA A 180 0.75 -16.54 -5.40
CA ALA A 180 -0.10 -15.93 -4.38
C ALA A 180 0.24 -14.45 -4.15
N ILE A 181 1.53 -14.10 -4.05
CA ILE A 181 1.98 -12.71 -3.91
C ILE A 181 1.59 -11.89 -5.14
N ALA A 182 1.79 -12.42 -6.35
CA ALA A 182 1.40 -11.74 -7.58
C ALA A 182 -0.10 -11.45 -7.64
N ARG A 183 -0.95 -12.38 -7.17
CA ARG A 183 -2.41 -12.16 -7.06
C ARG A 183 -2.76 -11.11 -6.01
N LEU A 184 -2.09 -11.15 -4.86
CA LEU A 184 -2.36 -10.28 -3.72
C LEU A 184 -1.81 -8.85 -3.89
N ASP A 185 -0.87 -8.62 -4.82
CA ASP A 185 -0.10 -7.36 -4.92
C ASP A 185 -1.01 -6.12 -4.97
N HIS A 186 -2.01 -6.11 -5.83
CA HIS A 186 -3.02 -5.04 -5.89
C HIS A 186 -4.40 -5.46 -5.34
N GLY A 187 -4.39 -6.56 -4.59
CA GLY A 187 -5.52 -7.17 -3.92
C GLY A 187 -6.34 -8.12 -4.79
N ALA A 188 -6.81 -9.20 -4.18
CA ALA A 188 -7.64 -10.22 -4.80
C ALA A 188 -8.71 -10.72 -3.82
N PRO A 189 -9.85 -11.25 -4.30
CA PRO A 189 -10.75 -12.01 -3.44
C PRO A 189 -10.01 -13.11 -2.68
N ALA A 190 -10.31 -13.30 -1.40
CA ALA A 190 -9.68 -14.34 -0.57
C ALA A 190 -9.76 -15.73 -1.23
N ALA A 191 -10.94 -16.01 -1.78
CA ALA A 191 -11.28 -17.30 -2.37
C ALA A 191 -10.45 -17.61 -3.62
N ASP A 192 -9.83 -16.59 -4.23
CA ASP A 192 -9.01 -16.75 -5.43
C ASP A 192 -7.52 -16.96 -5.09
N VAL A 193 -7.15 -17.02 -3.81
CA VAL A 193 -5.78 -17.23 -3.33
C VAL A 193 -5.67 -18.65 -2.76
N PRO A 194 -4.57 -19.38 -3.02
CA PRO A 194 -4.31 -20.66 -2.38
C PRO A 194 -4.49 -20.57 -0.85
N PRO A 195 -5.34 -21.41 -0.22
CA PRO A 195 -5.69 -21.26 1.19
C PRO A 195 -4.52 -21.39 2.16
N ASP A 196 -3.57 -22.26 1.84
CA ASP A 196 -2.31 -22.46 2.56
C ASP A 196 -1.45 -21.20 2.53
N ALA A 197 -1.16 -20.66 1.34
CA ALA A 197 -0.39 -19.43 1.21
C ALA A 197 -1.08 -18.24 1.90
N LEU A 198 -2.40 -18.13 1.79
CA LEU A 198 -3.15 -17.07 2.45
C LEU A 198 -3.11 -17.21 3.99
N ALA A 199 -3.17 -18.43 4.52
CA ALA A 199 -3.05 -18.68 5.95
C ALA A 199 -1.67 -18.27 6.46
N ASP A 200 -0.60 -18.74 5.82
CA ASP A 200 0.78 -18.42 6.18
C ASP A 200 1.03 -16.90 6.15
N PHE A 201 0.60 -16.22 5.09
CA PHE A 201 0.77 -14.77 5.00
C PHE A 201 -0.08 -13.98 6.00
N THR A 202 -1.21 -14.53 6.43
CA THR A 202 -2.04 -13.92 7.48
C THR A 202 -1.39 -14.09 8.84
N GLU A 203 -0.88 -15.29 9.15
CA GLU A 203 -0.13 -15.58 10.38
C GLU A 203 1.09 -14.67 10.51
N GLU A 204 1.81 -14.43 9.42
CA GLU A 204 2.98 -13.56 9.39
C GLU A 204 2.65 -12.06 9.24
N HIS A 205 1.37 -11.68 9.33
CA HIS A 205 0.90 -10.30 9.22
C HIS A 205 1.29 -9.59 7.91
N LEU A 206 1.43 -10.33 6.82
CA LEU A 206 1.81 -9.84 5.49
C LEU A 206 0.59 -9.51 4.60
N VAL A 207 -0.61 -9.87 5.06
CA VAL A 207 -1.88 -9.60 4.37
C VAL A 207 -2.83 -8.82 5.28
N LEU A 208 -3.56 -7.86 4.70
CA LEU A 208 -4.70 -7.21 5.32
C LEU A 208 -6.00 -7.60 4.60
N ARG A 209 -7.07 -7.83 5.39
CA ARG A 209 -8.41 -8.13 4.89
C ARG A 209 -9.24 -6.86 4.77
N VAL A 210 -9.91 -6.68 3.64
CA VAL A 210 -10.84 -5.57 3.39
C VAL A 210 -12.09 -6.12 2.70
N GLY A 211 -13.15 -6.34 3.48
CA GLY A 211 -14.32 -7.09 2.99
C GLY A 211 -13.91 -8.48 2.51
N GLU A 212 -14.29 -8.82 1.27
CA GLU A 212 -13.91 -10.08 0.63
C GLU A 212 -12.47 -10.13 0.10
N LEU A 213 -11.77 -8.99 0.05
CA LEU A 213 -10.43 -8.89 -0.52
C LEU A 213 -9.33 -9.15 0.53
N ALA A 214 -8.26 -9.81 0.09
CA ALA A 214 -6.96 -9.80 0.76
C ALA A 214 -6.02 -8.90 -0.03
N TRP A 215 -5.17 -8.17 0.68
CA TRP A 215 -4.21 -7.24 0.10
C TRP A 215 -2.82 -7.46 0.69
N TRP A 216 -1.81 -7.53 -0.19
CA TRP A 216 -0.41 -7.68 0.16
C TRP A 216 0.16 -6.39 0.77
N LEU A 217 0.65 -6.47 2.02
CA LEU A 217 1.16 -5.32 2.76
C LEU A 217 2.58 -4.88 2.31
N PRO A 218 3.56 -5.79 2.15
CA PRO A 218 4.92 -5.40 1.79
C PRO A 218 4.96 -4.74 0.41
N TYR A 219 5.61 -3.58 0.28
CA TYR A 219 5.85 -3.00 -1.05
C TYR A 219 7.07 -3.60 -1.73
N ARG A 220 7.01 -3.67 -3.06
CA ARG A 220 8.16 -3.99 -3.88
C ARG A 220 9.18 -2.85 -3.80
N VAL A 221 10.45 -3.17 -3.60
CA VAL A 221 11.53 -2.16 -3.63
C VAL A 221 11.58 -1.49 -5.01
N LYS A 222 11.35 -0.17 -5.06
CA LYS A 222 11.45 0.64 -6.28
C LYS A 222 12.71 1.52 -6.31
N ARG A 223 13.25 1.88 -5.14
CA ARG A 223 14.51 2.59 -4.96
C ARG A 223 15.34 1.89 -3.90
N TRP A 224 16.60 1.61 -4.21
CA TRP A 224 17.55 1.15 -3.20
C TRP A 224 18.06 2.37 -2.45
N ILE A 225 17.72 2.46 -1.18
CA ILE A 225 18.23 3.50 -0.29
C ILE A 225 19.33 2.85 0.52
N GLN A 226 20.55 3.43 0.51
CA GLN A 226 21.68 2.86 1.25
C GLN A 226 21.48 2.90 2.76
N GLU A 227 20.66 3.84 3.26
CA GLU A 227 20.37 4.06 4.68
C GLU A 227 18.87 4.29 4.92
N ALA A 228 18.41 4.16 6.17
CA ALA A 228 17.03 4.47 6.51
C ALA A 228 16.77 5.98 6.33
N MET A 229 15.85 6.34 5.43
CA MET A 229 15.39 7.73 5.26
C MET A 229 14.04 7.90 5.95
N ALA A 230 13.95 8.93 6.78
CA ALA A 230 12.68 9.53 7.16
C ALA A 230 12.32 10.60 6.12
N ILE A 231 11.05 10.65 5.72
CA ILE A 231 10.46 11.75 4.94
C ILE A 231 9.40 12.40 5.81
#